data_AF-A0A832XI24-F1
#
_entry.id   AF-A0A832XI24-F1
#
_cell.length_a   1.000
_cell.length_b   1.000
_cell.length_c   1.000
_cell.angle_alpha   90.00
_cell.angle_beta   90.00
_cell.angle_gamma   90.00
#
_symmetry.space_group_name_H-M   'P 1'
#
loop_
_entity.id
_entity.type
_entity.pdbx_description
1 polymer ?
#
loop_
_entity_poly.entity_id
_entity_poly.type
_entity_poly.pdbx_seq_one_letter_code
_entity_poly.pdbx_strand_id
1 'polypeptide(L)'
;MPEEVKKSLPSRGIPSKESLWLEDIRKLRDDWKHHQNVRLEIDQILHIIFPKKYQEKYYETALKFMHSLLQKQVMRGADLGEFLRSSNFSKATFYNIILPRLKRVGMITTEREAFTEQASERKFYRKIVRPSTQFSIFFSHLAREYESIVETAKARSGTQKT
;
A
#
# COMPACT_ATOMS: atom_id res chain seq x y z
N MET A 1 -9.24 29.55 -41.80
CA MET A 1 -9.61 28.27 -41.18
C MET A 1 -8.81 28.18 -39.89
N PRO A 2 -9.43 28.08 -38.69
CA PRO A 2 -8.66 27.95 -37.46
C PRO A 2 -8.10 26.52 -37.35
N GLU A 3 -6.79 26.42 -37.17
CA GLU A 3 -6.10 25.14 -36.94
C GLU A 3 -6.55 24.53 -35.60
N GLU A 4 -6.95 23.27 -35.62
CA GLU A 4 -7.20 22.49 -34.41
C GLU A 4 -5.89 22.34 -33.62
N VAL A 5 -5.79 23.06 -32.52
CA VAL A 5 -4.75 22.83 -31.52
C VAL A 5 -4.96 21.43 -30.94
N LYS A 6 -4.22 20.44 -31.45
CA LYS A 6 -4.08 19.13 -30.82
C LYS A 6 -3.58 19.34 -29.39
N LYS A 7 -4.50 19.20 -28.44
CA LYS A 7 -4.25 19.26 -27.00
C LYS A 7 -3.37 18.06 -26.64
N SER A 8 -2.06 18.21 -26.78
CA SER A 8 -1.11 17.18 -26.33
C SER A 8 -1.24 17.05 -24.81
N LEU A 9 -1.63 15.88 -24.33
CA LEU A 9 -1.64 15.57 -22.89
C LEU A 9 -0.22 15.84 -22.35
N PRO A 10 -0.06 16.65 -21.29
CA PRO A 10 1.26 16.87 -20.72
C PRO A 10 1.81 15.52 -20.25
N SER A 11 3.03 15.16 -20.69
CA SER A 11 3.76 13.93 -20.36
C SER A 11 4.22 13.86 -18.88
N ARG A 12 3.50 14.52 -17.98
CA ARG A 12 3.74 14.43 -16.54
C ARG A 12 3.29 13.04 -16.12
N GLY A 13 4.23 12.13 -15.90
CA GLY A 13 3.95 10.75 -15.49
C GLY A 13 3.06 10.65 -14.25
N ILE A 14 2.61 9.44 -13.92
CA ILE A 14 1.71 9.20 -12.79
C ILE A 14 2.36 9.72 -11.48
N PRO A 15 1.65 10.53 -10.67
CA PRO A 15 2.18 10.99 -9.39
C PRO A 15 2.65 9.83 -8.51
N SER A 16 3.83 9.95 -7.88
CA SER A 16 4.40 8.87 -7.04
C SER A 16 3.45 8.42 -5.91
N LYS A 17 2.57 9.29 -5.44
CA LYS A 17 1.54 8.98 -4.43
C LYS A 17 0.45 8.03 -4.95
N GLU A 18 0.27 7.95 -6.26
CA GLU A 18 -0.77 7.18 -6.97
C GLU A 18 -0.20 5.91 -7.63
N SER A 19 1.11 5.70 -7.58
CA SER A 19 1.77 4.53 -8.18
C SER A 19 2.34 3.57 -7.15
N LEU A 20 2.47 2.31 -7.56
CA LEU A 20 3.33 1.32 -6.92
C LEU A 20 4.63 1.20 -7.72
N TRP A 21 5.73 0.89 -7.04
CA TRP A 21 7.00 0.62 -7.67
C TRP A 21 7.14 -0.88 -7.91
N LEU A 22 7.23 -1.28 -9.17
CA LEU A 22 7.52 -2.64 -9.57
C LEU A 22 8.75 -2.62 -10.47
N GLU A 23 9.82 -3.28 -10.02
CA GLU A 23 10.96 -3.59 -10.87
C GLU A 23 10.60 -4.74 -11.82
N ASP A 24 11.52 -5.11 -12.72
CA ASP A 24 11.30 -6.24 -13.63
C ASP A 24 10.94 -7.50 -12.81
N ILE A 25 9.69 -7.96 -12.96
CA ILE A 25 9.14 -9.09 -12.21
C ILE A 25 9.98 -10.36 -12.43
N ARG A 26 10.63 -10.49 -13.59
CA ARG A 26 11.51 -11.64 -13.88
C ARG A 26 12.77 -11.59 -13.02
N LYS A 27 13.31 -10.40 -12.74
CA LYS A 27 14.44 -10.23 -11.82
C LYS A 27 14.01 -10.48 -10.38
N LEU A 28 12.86 -9.92 -9.98
CA LEU A 28 12.27 -10.18 -8.67
C LEU A 28 11.94 -11.66 -8.44
N ARG A 29 11.64 -12.42 -9.50
CA ARG A 29 11.47 -13.88 -9.43
C ARG A 29 12.72 -14.59 -8.97
N ASP A 30 13.85 -14.20 -9.50
CA ASP A 30 15.12 -14.83 -9.20
C ASP A 30 15.65 -14.32 -7.84
N ASP A 31 15.55 -13.01 -7.58
CA ASP A 31 16.02 -12.37 -6.34
C ASP A 31 15.18 -12.79 -5.11
N TRP A 32 13.86 -12.84 -5.25
CA TRP A 32 12.95 -13.18 -4.14
C TRP A 32 12.53 -14.65 -4.14
N LYS A 33 13.00 -15.43 -5.13
CA LYS A 33 12.71 -16.86 -5.29
C LYS A 33 11.22 -17.21 -5.22
N HIS A 34 10.34 -16.29 -5.63
CA HIS A 34 8.90 -16.48 -5.47
C HIS A 34 8.33 -17.61 -6.34
N HIS A 35 9.11 -18.17 -7.26
CA HIS A 35 8.76 -19.37 -8.03
C HIS A 35 8.84 -20.68 -7.22
N GLN A 36 9.37 -20.67 -5.99
CA GLN A 36 9.56 -21.86 -5.15
C GLN A 36 8.52 -21.99 -4.02
N ASN A 37 7.31 -21.42 -4.16
CA ASN A 37 6.34 -21.30 -3.05
C ASN A 37 6.94 -20.65 -1.80
N VAL A 38 7.88 -19.72 -1.99
CA VAL A 38 8.53 -19.00 -0.89
C VAL A 38 7.57 -17.94 -0.36
N ARG A 39 7.38 -17.95 0.95
CA ARG A 39 6.64 -16.89 1.65
C ARG A 39 7.42 -15.58 1.52
N LEU A 40 6.77 -14.55 0.98
CA LEU A 40 7.33 -13.21 1.00
C LEU A 40 7.19 -12.59 2.39
N GLU A 41 8.24 -11.89 2.78
CA GLU A 41 8.28 -11.13 4.03
C GLU A 41 7.72 -9.72 3.85
N ILE A 42 7.32 -9.08 4.95
CA ILE A 42 6.66 -7.77 4.92
C ILE A 42 7.56 -6.66 4.37
N ASP A 43 8.87 -6.80 4.54
CA ASP A 43 9.90 -5.91 4.04
C ASP A 43 9.95 -5.90 2.50
N GLN A 44 9.74 -7.06 1.87
CA GLN A 44 9.65 -7.19 0.41
C GLN A 44 8.36 -6.55 -0.11
N ILE A 45 7.22 -6.80 0.54
CA ILE A 45 5.94 -6.18 0.15
C ILE A 45 6.01 -4.65 0.29
N LEU A 46 6.58 -4.15 1.38
CA LEU A 46 6.73 -2.72 1.60
C LEU A 46 7.70 -2.06 0.62
N HIS A 47 8.64 -2.79 0.04
CA HIS A 47 9.51 -2.25 -1.00
C HIS A 47 8.71 -1.80 -2.23
N ILE A 48 7.61 -2.49 -2.56
CA ILE A 48 6.74 -2.12 -3.70
C ILE A 48 6.00 -0.81 -3.42
N ILE A 49 5.68 -0.55 -2.16
CA ILE A 49 4.89 0.62 -1.75
C ILE A 49 5.80 1.81 -1.44
N PHE A 50 6.95 1.55 -0.82
CA PHE A 50 7.98 2.51 -0.45
C PHE A 50 9.33 1.98 -0.96
N PRO A 51 9.70 2.28 -2.21
CA PRO A 51 10.91 1.73 -2.80
C PRO A 51 12.13 2.22 -2.06
N LYS A 52 12.85 1.30 -1.40
CA LYS A 52 13.99 1.60 -0.53
C LYS A 52 15.03 2.48 -1.22
N LYS A 53 15.30 2.22 -2.51
CA LYS A 53 16.25 2.97 -3.35
C LYS A 53 15.95 4.47 -3.46
N TYR A 54 14.67 4.86 -3.43
CA TYR A 54 14.24 6.25 -3.62
C TYR A 54 13.69 6.88 -2.35
N GLN A 55 13.22 6.07 -1.40
CA GLN A 55 12.43 6.49 -0.24
C GLN A 55 12.85 5.74 1.03
N GLU A 56 14.15 5.57 1.26
CA GLU A 56 14.71 4.77 2.37
C GLU A 56 14.10 5.09 3.74
N LYS A 57 14.06 6.37 4.14
CA LYS A 57 13.47 6.77 5.43
C LYS A 57 11.98 6.42 5.54
N TYR A 58 11.22 6.53 4.44
CA TYR A 58 9.79 6.19 4.45
C TYR A 58 9.61 4.68 4.53
N TYR A 59 10.43 3.93 3.80
CA TYR A 59 10.48 2.47 3.86
C TYR A 59 10.77 1.97 5.27
N GLU A 60 11.84 2.45 5.91
CA GLU A 60 12.22 2.05 7.27
C GLU A 60 11.13 2.36 8.30
N THR A 61 10.53 3.56 8.20
CA THR A 61 9.47 3.97 9.11
C THR A 61 8.22 3.11 8.91
N ALA A 62 7.83 2.86 7.65
CA ALA A 62 6.69 2.01 7.33
C ALA A 62 6.92 0.58 7.81
N LEU A 63 8.13 0.04 7.65
CA LEU A 63 8.50 -1.29 8.11
C LEU A 63 8.40 -1.42 9.63
N LYS A 64 9.04 -0.51 10.36
CA LYS A 64 8.95 -0.46 11.83
C LYS A 64 7.51 -0.33 12.32
N PHE A 65 6.73 0.53 11.65
CA PHE A 65 5.33 0.73 11.97
C PHE A 65 4.51 -0.54 11.76
N MET A 66 4.64 -1.18 10.59
CA MET A 66 3.89 -2.39 10.26
C MET A 66 4.25 -3.55 11.20
N HIS A 67 5.52 -3.72 11.58
CA HIS A 67 5.90 -4.71 12.58
C HIS A 67 5.21 -4.45 13.94
N SER A 68 5.25 -3.21 14.43
CA SER A 68 4.60 -2.85 15.70
C SER A 68 3.07 -3.05 15.63
N LEU A 69 2.46 -2.66 14.50
CA LEU A 69 1.02 -2.83 14.28
C LEU A 69 0.62 -4.31 14.18
N LEU A 70 1.39 -5.14 13.48
CA LEU A 70 1.12 -6.57 13.35
C LEU A 70 1.34 -7.32 14.68
N GLN A 71 2.22 -6.83 15.54
CA GLN A 71 2.36 -7.36 16.90
C GLN A 71 1.18 -6.96 17.80
N LYS A 72 0.80 -5.68 17.81
CA LYS A 72 -0.26 -5.15 18.67
C LYS A 72 -1.68 -5.43 18.16
N GLN A 73 -1.84 -5.71 16.85
CA GLN A 73 -3.10 -5.82 16.08
C GLN A 73 -3.98 -4.56 16.06
N VAL A 74 -3.89 -3.70 17.07
CA VAL A 74 -4.59 -2.43 17.18
C VAL A 74 -3.65 -1.40 17.77
N MET A 75 -3.54 -0.23 17.14
CA MET A 75 -2.80 0.92 17.69
C MET A 75 -3.74 2.10 17.90
N ARG A 76 -3.79 2.60 19.13
CA ARG A 76 -4.57 3.77 19.54
C ARG A 76 -3.67 5.02 19.61
N GLY A 77 -4.26 6.18 19.89
CA GLY A 77 -3.52 7.46 19.97
C GLY A 77 -2.28 7.42 20.87
N ALA A 78 -2.34 6.73 22.01
CA ALA A 78 -1.21 6.56 22.91
C ALA A 78 -0.09 5.70 22.29
N ASP A 79 -0.45 4.55 21.69
CA ASP A 79 0.51 3.67 20.99
C ASP A 79 1.19 4.38 19.82
N LEU A 80 0.42 5.15 19.05
CA LEU A 80 0.95 5.93 17.94
C LEU A 80 1.90 7.03 18.46
N GLY A 81 1.55 7.67 19.58
CA GLY A 81 2.40 8.67 20.22
C GLY A 81 3.69 8.07 20.78
N GLU A 82 3.64 6.86 21.33
CA GLU A 82 4.81 6.10 21.78
C GLU A 82 5.68 5.65 20.61
N PHE A 83 5.08 5.09 19.55
CA PHE A 83 5.78 4.73 18.33
C PHE A 83 6.50 5.94 17.70
N LEU A 84 5.85 7.09 17.63
CA LEU A 84 6.44 8.31 17.08
C LEU A 84 7.50 8.96 17.98
N ARG A 85 7.53 8.64 19.29
CA ARG A 85 8.58 9.08 20.21
C ARG A 85 9.80 8.15 20.18
N SER A 86 9.55 6.84 20.09
CA SER A 86 10.60 5.82 19.99
C SER A 86 11.22 5.74 18.60
N SER A 87 10.51 6.20 17.57
CA SER A 87 11.02 6.30 16.22
C SER A 87 11.59 7.69 15.97
N ASN A 88 12.82 7.77 15.45
CA ASN A 88 13.51 9.04 15.16
C ASN A 88 13.00 9.70 13.87
N PHE A 89 11.68 9.81 13.70
CA PHE A 89 11.04 10.29 12.47
C PHE A 89 10.00 11.38 12.73
N SER A 90 9.80 12.23 11.72
CA SER A 90 8.84 13.34 11.83
C SER A 90 7.40 12.83 11.89
N LYS A 91 6.65 13.32 12.90
CA LYS A 91 5.19 13.10 13.01
C LYS A 91 4.47 13.53 11.73
N ALA A 92 4.90 14.62 11.10
CA ALA A 92 4.30 15.11 9.86
C ALA A 92 4.47 14.11 8.72
N THR A 93 5.67 13.56 8.53
CA THR A 93 5.94 12.53 7.52
C THR A 93 5.07 11.30 7.74
N PHE A 94 4.97 10.82 8.98
CA PHE A 94 4.15 9.66 9.28
C PHE A 94 2.67 9.89 8.95
N TYR A 95 2.09 10.99 9.44
CA TYR A 95 0.66 11.25 9.26
C TYR A 95 0.27 11.72 7.86
N ASN A 96 1.18 12.36 7.12
CA ASN A 96 0.87 12.93 5.80
C ASN A 96 1.28 12.02 4.64
N ILE A 97 2.25 11.12 4.85
CA ILE A 97 2.80 10.28 3.77
C ILE A 97 2.57 8.80 4.05
N ILE A 98 3.14 8.30 5.15
CA ILE A 98 3.21 6.85 5.41
C ILE A 98 1.82 6.29 5.69
N LEU A 99 1.14 6.82 6.71
CA LEU A 99 -0.16 6.33 7.14
C LEU A 99 -1.22 6.46 6.02
N PRO A 100 -1.33 7.58 5.28
CA PRO A 100 -2.25 7.68 4.17
C PRO A 100 -1.93 6.72 3.03
N ARG A 101 -0.65 6.48 2.71
CA ARG A 101 -0.27 5.55 1.64
C ARG A 101 -0.59 4.10 1.99
N LEU A 102 -0.26 3.66 3.21
CA LEU A 102 -0.61 2.33 3.72
C LEU A 102 -2.13 2.10 3.71
N LYS A 103 -2.91 3.12 4.10
CA LYS A 103 -4.37 3.07 4.03
C LYS A 103 -4.85 2.96 2.58
N ARG A 104 -4.30 3.78 1.68
CA ARG A 104 -4.70 3.81 0.26
C ARG A 104 -4.51 2.45 -0.42
N VAL A 105 -3.39 1.77 -0.15
CA VAL A 105 -3.13 0.45 -0.73
C VAL A 105 -3.90 -0.67 -0.03
N GLY A 106 -4.67 -0.38 1.03
CA GLY A 106 -5.50 -1.36 1.72
C GLY A 106 -4.74 -2.26 2.70
N MET A 107 -3.55 -1.85 3.16
CA MET A 107 -2.81 -2.60 4.18
C MET A 107 -3.29 -2.32 5.61
N ILE A 108 -3.92 -1.17 5.83
CA ILE A 108 -4.44 -0.77 7.14
C ILE A 108 -5.80 -0.09 7.01
N THR A 109 -6.60 -0.16 8.07
CA THR A 109 -7.79 0.68 8.26
C THR A 109 -7.55 1.72 9.34
N THR A 110 -8.24 2.85 9.23
CA THR A 110 -8.20 3.91 10.24
C THR A 110 -9.62 4.30 10.63
N GLU A 111 -9.93 4.22 11.92
CA GLU A 111 -11.23 4.57 12.48
C GLU A 111 -11.08 5.69 13.51
N ARG A 112 -12.22 6.28 13.90
CA ARG A 112 -12.30 7.25 14.99
C ARG A 112 -13.28 6.69 16.01
N GLU A 113 -12.81 6.48 17.22
CA GLU A 113 -13.66 6.09 18.35
C GLU A 113 -13.94 7.34 19.19
N ALA A 114 -15.22 7.61 19.41
CA ALA A 114 -15.65 8.65 20.33
C ALA A 114 -15.56 8.11 21.76
N PHE A 115 -15.01 8.90 22.67
CA PHE A 115 -15.04 8.61 24.10
C PHE A 115 -15.41 9.88 24.86
N THR A 116 -16.12 9.69 25.97
CA THR A 116 -16.50 10.75 26.89
C THR A 116 -15.60 10.62 28.11
N GLU A 117 -14.89 11.68 28.47
CA GLU A 117 -14.11 11.70 29.69
C GLU A 117 -15.09 11.95 30.86
N GLN A 118 -14.99 11.16 31.94
CA GLN A 118 -16.01 11.11 33.02
C GLN A 118 -16.33 12.47 33.69
N ALA A 119 -15.58 13.54 33.40
CA ALA A 119 -15.76 14.88 33.93
C ALA A 119 -16.11 15.96 32.88
N SER A 120 -16.24 15.61 31.59
CA SER A 120 -16.49 16.58 30.51
C SER A 120 -17.53 16.05 29.53
N GLU A 121 -18.60 16.82 29.29
CA GLU A 121 -19.59 16.55 28.23
C GLU A 121 -19.02 16.64 26.80
N ARG A 122 -17.72 16.94 26.67
CA ARG A 122 -17.05 17.08 25.38
C ARG A 122 -16.69 15.70 24.81
N LYS A 123 -17.19 15.42 23.60
CA LYS A 123 -16.80 14.22 22.84
C LYS A 123 -15.37 14.36 22.34
N PHE A 124 -14.50 13.46 22.76
CA PHE A 124 -13.14 13.35 22.24
C PHE A 124 -13.05 12.18 21.27
N TYR A 125 -12.16 12.30 20.27
CA TYR A 125 -11.97 11.27 19.25
C TYR A 125 -10.55 10.73 19.31
N ARG A 126 -10.40 9.41 19.46
CA ARG A 126 -9.12 8.72 19.32
C ARG A 126 -9.05 8.05 17.96
N LYS A 127 -7.92 8.21 17.27
CA LYS A 127 -7.63 7.45 16.04
C LYS A 127 -7.27 6.02 16.43
N ILE A 128 -7.88 5.06 15.74
CA ILE A 128 -7.54 3.64 15.84
C ILE A 128 -7.02 3.19 14.49
N VAL A 129 -5.92 2.43 14.49
CA VAL A 129 -5.33 1.83 13.30
C VAL A 129 -5.28 0.31 13.46
N ARG A 130 -5.67 -0.43 12.43
CA ARG A 130 -5.67 -1.90 12.40
C ARG A 130 -5.08 -2.42 11.08
N PRO A 131 -4.47 -3.61 11.05
CA PRO A 131 -4.17 -4.32 9.80
C PRO A 131 -5.43 -4.53 8.97
N SER A 132 -5.27 -4.58 7.65
CA SER A 132 -6.35 -4.84 6.72
C SER A 132 -5.95 -5.89 5.68
N THR A 133 -6.92 -6.70 5.28
CA THR A 133 -6.79 -7.69 4.20
C THR A 133 -7.21 -7.14 2.83
N GLN A 134 -7.60 -5.85 2.75
CA GLN A 134 -8.05 -5.26 1.49
C GLN A 134 -6.98 -5.28 0.40
N PHE A 135 -5.70 -5.13 0.80
CA PHE A 135 -4.56 -5.32 -0.11
C PHE A 135 -4.62 -6.68 -0.80
N SER A 136 -4.70 -7.78 -0.03
CA SER A 136 -4.72 -9.13 -0.62
C SER A 136 -6.00 -9.40 -1.41
N ILE A 137 -7.15 -8.92 -0.94
CA ILE A 137 -8.43 -9.11 -1.65
C ILE A 137 -8.35 -8.48 -3.04
N PHE A 138 -7.89 -7.22 -3.13
CA PHE A 138 -7.81 -6.50 -4.39
C PHE A 138 -6.83 -7.14 -5.37
N PHE A 139 -5.58 -7.41 -4.93
CA PHE A 139 -4.56 -7.94 -5.84
C PHE A 139 -4.82 -9.38 -6.26
N SER A 140 -5.36 -10.22 -5.37
CA SER A 140 -5.74 -11.59 -5.75
C SER A 140 -6.89 -11.60 -6.75
N HIS A 141 -7.88 -10.72 -6.59
CA HIS A 141 -8.96 -10.57 -7.56
C HIS A 141 -8.42 -10.09 -8.91
N LEU A 142 -7.60 -9.03 -8.92
CA LEU A 142 -6.99 -8.50 -10.14
C LEU A 142 -6.17 -9.55 -10.90
N ALA A 143 -5.37 -10.35 -10.18
CA ALA A 143 -4.56 -11.41 -10.79
C ALA A 143 -5.44 -12.48 -11.45
N ARG A 144 -6.48 -12.96 -10.75
CA ARG A 144 -7.42 -13.96 -11.26
C ARG A 144 -8.18 -13.48 -12.49
N GLU A 145 -8.62 -12.22 -12.50
CA GLU A 145 -9.32 -11.66 -13.66
C GLU A 145 -8.42 -11.59 -14.89
N TYR A 146 -7.14 -11.20 -14.72
CA TYR A 146 -6.21 -11.20 -15.84
C TYR A 146 -5.94 -12.62 -16.38
N GLU A 147 -5.78 -13.60 -15.49
CA GLU A 147 -5.62 -15.01 -15.88
C GLU A 147 -6.81 -15.50 -16.72
N SER A 148 -8.04 -15.25 -16.24
CA SER A 148 -9.28 -15.59 -16.95
C SER A 148 -9.37 -14.95 -18.36
N ILE A 149 -8.97 -13.68 -18.49
CA ILE A 149 -8.92 -12.98 -19.78
C ILE A 149 -7.93 -13.66 -20.73
N VAL A 150 -6.74 -14.03 -20.25
CA VAL A 150 -5.70 -14.69 -21.05
C VAL A 150 -6.14 -16.08 -21.49
N GLU A 151 -6.74 -16.87 -20.60
CA GLU A 151 -7.27 -18.20 -20.93
C GLU A 151 -8.37 -18.12 -21.98
N THR A 152 -9.29 -17.16 -21.85
CA THR A 152 -10.35 -16.92 -22.83
C THR A 152 -9.77 -16.56 -24.20
N ALA A 153 -8.75 -15.70 -24.24
CA ALA A 153 -8.08 -15.33 -25.49
C ALA A 153 -7.38 -16.53 -26.15
N LYS A 154 -6.69 -17.37 -25.35
CA LYS A 154 -6.05 -18.61 -25.83
C LYS A 154 -7.08 -19.57 -26.41
N ALA A 155 -8.18 -19.81 -25.70
CA ALA A 155 -9.26 -20.68 -26.16
C ALA A 155 -9.76 -20.26 -27.54
N ARG A 156 -10.07 -18.96 -27.75
CA ARG A 156 -10.51 -18.41 -29.04
C ARG A 156 -9.47 -18.60 -30.16
N SER A 157 -8.18 -18.40 -29.85
CA SER A 157 -7.10 -18.59 -30.83
C SER A 157 -6.86 -20.06 -31.19
N GLY A 158 -7.16 -20.98 -30.28
CA GLY A 158 -7.11 -22.42 -30.53
C GLY A 158 -8.28 -22.92 -31.38
N THR A 159 -9.47 -22.31 -31.25
CA THR A 159 -10.66 -22.69 -32.04
C THR A 159 -10.58 -22.26 -33.50
N GLN A 160 -9.76 -21.26 -33.85
CA GLN A 160 -9.56 -20.80 -35.24
C GLN A 160 -8.65 -21.70 -36.10
N LYS A 161 -8.11 -22.80 -35.55
CA LYS A 161 -7.21 -23.72 -36.27
C LYS A 161 -7.87 -25.03 -36.73
N THR A 162 -9.20 -25.05 -36.85
CA THR A 162 -10.00 -26.18 -37.34
C THR A 162 -10.99 -25.67 -38.36
#